data_AF-A0A2V2WJ66-F1
#
_entry.id   AF-A0A2V2WJ66-F1
#
_cell.length_a   1.000
_cell.length_b   1.000
_cell.length_c   1.000
_cell.angle_alpha   90.00
_cell.angle_beta   90.00
_cell.angle_gamma   90.00
#
_symmetry.space_group_name_H-M   'P 1'
#
loop_
_entity.id
_entity.type
_entity.pdbx_description
1 polymer ?
#
loop_
_entity_poly.entity_id
_entity_poly.type
_entity_poly.pdbx_seq_one_letter_code
_entity_poly.pdbx_strand_id
1 'polypeptide(L)'
;MVLGFNDRLEAPNSINESQRFGFVVCSMFCAIASGAVYSFSLISGKMTDDYGFTQNDITTVSTVGIVFGYFTLPFGFIFDYIGPKPLFVIGMVAYGLGAALFALTFSGRIGASVGSLAVINAIMNIGCSMFDMGPILSVLSWFPVDRGLLVAAVKSMVGLAGSVIATIYNTYFSGNHSTFMFFLLAVFVAIGFWAFIFIQIPPYHMTGHRIKHYTEEEHAIARRVEHMYLIKKAPRRRFLILFVIVLSLLIVITVQSIVFVFVEGEVSFKTKNPPAIIMIVLYFSLFLVVLPFNCLDKPLRGSRKSTSGSNEPLENSNEKNDSKGDTSAGDAKNEIMDEALEGEERLVSNDDKNFPQYQTGFFYNVLHSIPLWCVWLNAVILSGGVHIVMLNSRQLFVAVSEDPSSEQLPALYVALTSIGNAISRLGVSFFEAWNASRPLEKRTPITITYCIPSLMMCLSCIFFLIVPARALIVPMLLGGFANGSYAATLVLTVRTIFSIDVAKHYNSIFFFDLIGVIVFNRFMFGELMTRNSVRASDGRVHCLGRSKCVRTSFTVLACLCALAFTASLLMHFVYMRFVRSRRVQEEAGRNVPLEMAGVISEEVQ
;
A
#
# COMPACT_ATOMS: atom_id res chain seq x y z
N MET A 1 13.33 27.56 2.29
CA MET A 1 12.73 26.22 2.10
C MET A 1 11.26 26.34 2.49
N VAL A 2 10.44 26.84 1.58
CA VAL A 2 9.00 27.01 1.81
C VAL A 2 8.39 25.62 1.65
N LEU A 3 7.93 25.03 2.77
CA LEU A 3 6.97 23.93 2.74
C LEU A 3 5.91 24.30 1.68
N GLY A 4 5.62 23.45 0.70
CA GLY A 4 4.82 23.74 -0.52
C GLY A 4 3.39 24.25 -0.29
N PHE A 5 3.28 25.39 0.38
CA PHE A 5 2.09 26.10 0.84
C PHE A 5 1.80 27.32 -0.02
N ASN A 6 2.73 27.72 -0.90
CA ASN A 6 2.70 28.96 -1.66
C ASN A 6 3.00 28.74 -3.16
N ASP A 7 2.63 27.58 -3.69
CA ASP A 7 2.67 27.37 -5.12
C ASP A 7 1.37 27.92 -5.71
N ARG A 8 1.42 29.13 -6.27
CA ARG A 8 0.38 29.56 -7.22
C ARG A 8 0.30 28.50 -8.31
N LEU A 9 -0.90 27.99 -8.57
CA LEU A 9 -1.06 26.90 -9.54
C LEU A 9 -0.85 27.42 -10.95
N GLU A 10 0.22 26.99 -11.59
CA GLU A 10 0.39 27.11 -13.04
C GLU A 10 0.14 25.74 -13.69
N ALA A 11 -0.63 25.73 -14.78
CA ALA A 11 -0.85 24.51 -15.54
C ALA A 11 0.45 24.13 -16.27
N PRO A 12 1.07 22.97 -15.99
CA PRO A 12 2.28 22.57 -16.68
C PRO A 12 1.98 22.24 -18.14
N ASN A 13 2.85 22.68 -19.06
CA ASN A 13 2.69 22.42 -20.51
C ASN A 13 2.68 20.91 -20.85
N SER A 14 3.34 20.07 -20.05
CA SER A 14 3.31 18.62 -20.22
C SER A 14 3.59 17.87 -18.92
N ILE A 15 3.16 16.61 -18.88
CA ILE A 15 3.43 15.71 -17.75
C ILE A 15 4.85 15.12 -17.86
N ASN A 16 5.69 15.40 -16.86
CA ASN A 16 7.03 14.84 -16.73
C ASN A 16 6.99 13.42 -16.13
N GLU A 17 7.13 12.40 -16.98
CA GLU A 17 7.10 11.00 -16.56
C GLU A 17 8.30 10.60 -15.69
N SER A 18 9.49 11.17 -15.94
CA SER A 18 10.66 10.92 -15.08
C SER A 18 10.45 11.39 -13.65
N GLN A 19 9.80 12.54 -13.47
CA GLN A 19 9.41 13.01 -12.14
C GLN A 19 8.37 12.08 -11.50
N ARG A 20 7.32 11.70 -12.22
CA ARG A 20 6.28 10.78 -11.71
C ARG A 20 6.86 9.45 -11.26
N PHE A 21 7.72 8.84 -12.08
CA PHE A 21 8.39 7.59 -11.73
C PHE A 21 9.47 7.78 -10.65
N GLY A 22 10.07 8.96 -10.54
CA GLY A 22 10.87 9.35 -9.39
C GLY A 22 10.08 9.25 -8.07
N PHE A 23 8.81 9.68 -8.05
CA PHE A 23 7.95 9.50 -6.87
C PHE A 23 7.63 8.03 -6.60
N VAL A 24 7.42 7.21 -7.64
CA VAL A 24 7.21 5.77 -7.50
C VAL A 24 8.43 5.11 -6.85
N VAL A 25 9.63 5.35 -7.40
CA VAL A 25 10.88 4.77 -6.89
C VAL A 25 11.14 5.25 -5.45
N CYS A 26 10.99 6.54 -5.17
CA CYS A 26 11.11 7.07 -3.81
C CYS A 26 10.13 6.38 -2.83
N SER A 27 8.89 6.16 -3.26
CA SER A 27 7.89 5.41 -2.47
C SER A 27 8.26 3.95 -2.25
N MET A 28 8.90 3.31 -3.23
CA MET A 28 9.44 1.95 -3.08
C MET A 28 10.58 1.91 -2.04
N PHE A 29 11.42 2.94 -1.94
CA PHE A 29 12.41 3.04 -0.85
C PHE A 29 11.73 3.26 0.51
N CYS A 30 10.71 4.13 0.60
CA CYS A 30 9.93 4.29 1.82
C CYS A 30 9.22 2.99 2.23
N ALA A 31 8.79 2.17 1.27
CA ALA A 31 8.19 0.86 1.52
C ALA A 31 9.14 -0.10 2.27
N ILE A 32 10.45 -0.03 2.04
CA ILE A 32 11.43 -0.75 2.89
C ILE A 32 11.42 -0.22 4.32
N ALA A 33 11.47 1.11 4.49
CA ALA A 33 11.50 1.72 5.81
C ALA A 33 10.23 1.39 6.62
N SER A 34 9.08 1.30 5.96
CA SER A 34 7.84 0.80 6.57
C SER A 34 7.96 -0.65 7.05
N GLY A 35 8.59 -1.53 6.26
CA GLY A 35 8.80 -2.94 6.62
C GLY A 35 9.79 -3.17 7.77
N ALA A 36 10.43 -2.12 8.29
CA ALA A 36 11.33 -2.22 9.44
C ALA A 36 10.63 -2.66 10.73
N VAL A 37 9.29 -2.61 10.79
CA VAL A 37 8.50 -3.25 11.86
C VAL A 37 8.88 -4.74 12.00
N TYR A 38 9.18 -5.42 10.90
CA TYR A 38 9.56 -6.83 10.92
C TYR A 38 10.97 -7.08 11.47
N SER A 39 11.83 -6.05 11.53
CA SER A 39 13.16 -6.13 12.13
C SER A 39 13.13 -6.47 13.62
N PHE A 40 12.00 -6.25 14.29
CA PHE A 40 11.82 -6.62 15.69
C PHE A 40 12.10 -8.12 15.92
N SER A 41 11.68 -8.98 14.99
CA SER A 41 11.93 -10.43 15.06
C SER A 41 13.42 -10.81 14.98
N LEU A 42 14.24 -9.97 14.36
CA LEU A 42 15.68 -10.19 14.22
C LEU A 42 16.45 -9.80 15.49
N ILE A 43 15.90 -8.86 16.27
CA ILE A 43 16.54 -8.33 17.47
C ILE A 43 15.96 -8.89 18.77
N SER A 44 14.77 -9.50 18.71
CA SER A 44 14.10 -10.03 19.90
C SER A 44 14.87 -11.17 20.55
N GLY A 45 15.64 -11.96 19.78
CA GLY A 45 16.48 -13.04 20.31
C GLY A 45 17.50 -12.53 21.35
N LYS A 46 18.17 -11.42 21.04
CA LYS A 46 19.09 -10.75 21.99
C LYS A 46 18.40 -10.37 23.30
N MET A 47 17.11 -10.01 23.27
CA MET A 47 16.39 -9.66 24.49
C MET A 47 16.19 -10.87 25.40
N THR A 48 16.00 -12.06 24.81
CA THR A 48 16.00 -13.33 25.56
C THR A 48 17.39 -13.63 26.12
N ASP A 49 18.40 -13.57 25.27
CA ASP A 49 19.75 -14.07 25.58
C ASP A 49 20.49 -13.17 26.57
N ASP A 50 20.44 -11.84 26.37
CA ASP A 50 21.24 -10.88 27.15
C ASP A 50 20.48 -10.28 28.33
N TYR A 51 19.16 -10.14 28.22
CA TYR A 51 18.32 -9.49 29.24
C TYR A 51 17.44 -10.47 30.01
N GLY A 52 17.46 -11.76 29.65
CA GLY A 52 16.65 -12.79 30.31
C GLY A 52 15.14 -12.59 30.14
N PHE A 53 14.72 -11.84 29.10
CA PHE A 53 13.30 -11.54 28.90
C PHE A 53 12.53 -12.82 28.58
N THR A 54 11.38 -12.96 29.23
CA THR A 54 10.45 -14.03 28.93
C THR A 54 9.77 -13.79 27.58
N GLN A 55 9.18 -14.83 27.00
CA GLN A 55 8.38 -14.67 25.79
C GLN A 55 7.20 -13.69 25.97
N ASN A 56 6.65 -13.59 27.18
CA ASN A 56 5.59 -12.64 27.51
C ASN A 56 6.09 -11.19 27.46
N ASP A 57 7.31 -10.95 27.93
CA ASP A 57 7.93 -9.62 27.89
C ASP A 57 8.18 -9.16 26.46
N ILE A 58 8.75 -10.03 25.62
CA ILE A 58 8.99 -9.75 24.19
C ILE A 58 7.68 -9.49 23.45
N THR A 59 6.66 -10.29 23.73
CA THR A 59 5.33 -10.11 23.12
C THR A 59 4.70 -8.78 23.56
N THR A 60 4.89 -8.37 24.82
CA THR A 60 4.42 -7.08 25.33
C THR A 60 5.11 -5.93 24.59
N VAL A 61 6.44 -5.96 24.46
CA VAL A 61 7.21 -4.95 23.71
C VAL A 61 6.75 -4.87 22.25
N SER A 62 6.58 -6.01 21.58
CA SER A 62 6.11 -6.05 20.19
C SER A 62 4.69 -5.49 20.06
N THR A 63 3.78 -5.87 20.97
CA THR A 63 2.36 -5.49 20.91
C THR A 63 2.20 -3.99 21.13
N VAL A 64 2.88 -3.42 22.13
CA VAL A 64 2.88 -1.96 22.35
C VAL A 64 3.42 -1.23 21.11
N GLY A 65 4.48 -1.75 20.48
CA GLY A 65 4.98 -1.25 19.21
C GLY A 65 3.89 -1.17 18.13
N ILE A 66 3.20 -2.29 17.88
CA ILE A 66 2.14 -2.37 16.86
C ILE A 66 0.96 -1.45 17.20
N VAL A 67 0.58 -1.35 18.48
CA VAL A 67 -0.53 -0.50 18.93
C VAL A 67 -0.31 0.95 18.54
N PHE A 68 0.86 1.49 18.88
CA PHE A 68 1.21 2.87 18.52
C PHE A 68 1.50 3.03 17.03
N GLY A 69 2.08 2.01 16.39
CA GLY A 69 2.27 1.99 14.95
C GLY A 69 0.96 2.08 14.17
N TYR A 70 -0.11 1.43 14.62
CA TYR A 70 -1.40 1.41 13.91
C TYR A 70 -2.35 2.53 14.35
N PHE A 71 -1.98 3.32 15.36
CA PHE A 71 -2.74 4.49 15.80
C PHE A 71 -2.55 5.67 14.84
N THR A 72 -3.01 5.52 13.59
CA THR A 72 -2.61 6.42 12.51
C THR A 72 -3.67 7.41 12.05
N LEU A 73 -4.90 7.23 12.55
CA LEU A 73 -6.03 8.11 12.25
C LEU A 73 -5.70 9.61 12.41
N PRO A 74 -5.03 10.08 13.49
CA PRO A 74 -4.66 11.49 13.62
C PRO A 74 -3.79 12.00 12.48
N PHE A 75 -2.85 11.18 11.97
CA PHE A 75 -1.99 11.56 10.84
C PHE A 75 -2.76 11.63 9.53
N GLY A 76 -3.86 10.89 9.39
CA GLY A 76 -4.81 11.04 8.27
C GLY A 76 -5.45 12.43 8.22
N PHE A 77 -5.79 13.02 9.37
CA PHE A 77 -6.29 14.41 9.44
C PHE A 77 -5.23 15.40 8.99
N ILE A 78 -3.98 15.23 9.44
CA ILE A 78 -2.85 16.07 9.04
C ILE A 78 -2.62 15.97 7.53
N PHE A 79 -2.65 14.75 6.98
CA PHE A 79 -2.43 14.51 5.56
C PHE A 79 -3.50 15.18 4.69
N ASP A 80 -4.79 14.98 4.98
CA ASP A 80 -5.86 15.56 4.16
C ASP A 80 -5.87 17.10 4.22
N TYR A 81 -5.38 17.70 5.31
CA TYR A 81 -5.37 19.16 5.46
C TYR A 81 -4.13 19.81 4.82
N ILE A 82 -2.92 19.32 5.13
CA ILE A 82 -1.64 19.94 4.78
C ILE A 82 -0.79 19.10 3.79
N GLY A 83 -1.09 17.81 3.66
CA GLY A 83 -0.36 16.88 2.79
C GLY A 83 0.72 16.06 3.49
N PRO A 84 1.65 15.43 2.76
CA PRO A 84 2.55 14.38 3.27
C PRO A 84 3.78 14.91 4.02
N LYS A 85 4.16 16.17 3.83
CA LYS A 85 5.43 16.70 4.35
C LYS A 85 5.56 16.56 5.87
N PRO A 86 4.55 16.89 6.69
CA PRO A 86 4.62 16.68 8.14
C PRO A 86 4.79 15.20 8.51
N LEU A 87 4.18 14.27 7.77
CA LEU A 87 4.30 12.84 8.03
C LEU A 87 5.74 12.37 7.84
N PHE A 88 6.46 12.85 6.82
CA PHE A 88 7.88 12.50 6.67
C PHE A 88 8.76 13.05 7.80
N VAL A 89 8.47 14.25 8.30
CA VAL A 89 9.19 14.82 9.46
C VAL A 89 8.95 13.98 10.71
N ILE A 90 7.68 13.67 11.01
CA ILE A 90 7.30 12.80 12.12
C ILE A 90 7.96 11.42 11.95
N GLY A 91 7.93 10.88 10.73
CA GLY A 91 8.54 9.59 10.37
C GLY A 91 10.04 9.54 10.65
N MET A 92 10.80 10.52 10.15
CA MET A 92 12.24 10.61 10.36
C MET A 92 12.61 10.77 11.83
N VAL A 93 11.92 11.66 12.56
CA VAL A 93 12.22 11.93 13.96
C VAL A 93 11.87 10.72 14.83
N ALA A 94 10.66 10.17 14.68
CA ALA A 94 10.21 9.04 15.48
C ALA A 94 11.04 7.77 15.16
N TYR A 95 11.24 7.46 13.87
CA TYR A 95 12.07 6.31 13.50
C TYR A 95 13.52 6.48 13.96
N GLY A 96 14.13 7.65 13.67
CA GLY A 96 15.51 7.94 14.02
C GLY A 96 15.74 7.87 15.54
N LEU A 97 14.83 8.43 16.33
CA LEU A 97 14.89 8.35 17.80
C LEU A 97 14.75 6.90 18.28
N GLY A 98 13.75 6.16 17.78
CA GLY A 98 13.53 4.77 18.18
C GLY A 98 14.72 3.86 17.85
N ALA A 99 15.27 3.98 16.63
CA ALA A 99 16.45 3.23 16.21
C ALA A 99 17.70 3.61 17.01
N ALA A 100 17.91 4.90 17.30
CA ALA A 100 19.02 5.35 18.14
C ALA A 100 18.93 4.78 19.55
N LEU A 101 17.74 4.84 20.16
CA LEU A 101 17.53 4.33 21.51
C LEU A 101 17.73 2.81 21.57
N PHE A 102 17.22 2.04 20.59
CA PHE A 102 17.53 0.61 20.48
C PHE A 102 19.03 0.35 20.36
N ALA A 103 19.73 1.09 19.50
CA ALA A 103 21.17 0.94 19.31
C ALA A 103 21.93 1.20 20.62
N LEU A 104 21.53 2.22 21.37
CA LEU A 104 22.13 2.59 22.66
C LEU A 104 21.82 1.55 23.74
N THR A 105 20.61 1.01 23.81
CA THR A 105 20.26 -0.08 24.74
C THR A 105 21.06 -1.34 24.42
N PHE A 106 21.18 -1.73 23.14
CA PHE A 106 21.98 -2.88 22.73
C PHE A 106 23.48 -2.69 22.91
N SER A 107 23.96 -1.44 23.00
CA SER A 107 25.35 -1.12 23.36
C SER A 107 25.61 -1.07 24.88
N GLY A 108 24.58 -1.33 25.71
CA GLY A 108 24.69 -1.29 27.17
C GLY A 108 24.76 0.11 27.77
N ARG A 109 24.55 1.17 26.98
CA ARG A 109 24.61 2.58 27.46
C ARG A 109 23.34 3.04 28.17
N ILE A 110 22.21 2.40 27.87
CA ILE A 110 20.90 2.67 28.47
C ILE A 110 20.36 1.37 29.05
N GLY A 111 19.75 1.42 30.23
CA GLY A 111 19.15 0.25 30.87
C GLY A 111 18.02 -0.38 30.05
N ALA A 112 17.98 -1.72 30.04
CA ALA A 112 16.94 -2.50 29.38
C ALA A 112 15.85 -2.90 30.38
N SER A 113 14.62 -2.48 30.15
CA SER A 113 13.43 -2.99 30.83
C SER A 113 12.32 -3.21 29.82
N VAL A 114 11.34 -4.04 30.17
CA VAL A 114 10.19 -4.30 29.30
C VAL A 114 9.46 -2.99 28.96
N GLY A 115 9.28 -2.11 29.94
CA GLY A 115 8.68 -0.80 29.74
C GLY A 115 9.50 0.12 28.84
N SER A 116 10.82 0.21 29.05
CA SER A 116 11.67 1.08 28.23
C SER A 116 11.72 0.62 26.78
N LEU A 117 11.92 -0.68 26.55
CA LEU A 117 11.93 -1.25 25.20
C LEU A 117 10.55 -1.18 24.52
N ALA A 118 9.45 -1.29 25.27
CA ALA A 118 8.10 -1.10 24.72
C ALA A 118 7.88 0.33 24.22
N VAL A 119 8.33 1.34 24.98
CA VAL A 119 8.26 2.76 24.56
C VAL A 119 9.16 3.01 23.35
N ILE A 120 10.40 2.50 23.37
CA ILE A 120 11.33 2.62 22.25
C ILE A 120 10.73 1.99 20.98
N ASN A 121 10.14 0.79 21.10
CA ASN A 121 9.50 0.11 19.99
C ASN A 121 8.27 0.86 19.47
N ALA A 122 7.44 1.44 20.35
CA ALA A 122 6.32 2.29 19.97
C ALA A 122 6.77 3.49 19.15
N ILE A 123 7.79 4.21 19.61
CA ILE A 123 8.37 5.37 18.90
C ILE A 123 8.86 4.96 17.50
N MET A 124 9.60 3.85 17.40
CA MET A 124 10.07 3.34 16.11
C MET A 124 8.92 2.95 15.17
N ASN A 125 7.89 2.28 15.68
CA ASN A 125 6.75 1.82 14.88
C ASN A 125 5.88 2.97 14.36
N ILE A 126 5.71 4.06 15.13
CA ILE A 126 5.08 5.29 14.61
C ILE A 126 5.84 5.77 13.37
N GLY A 127 7.17 5.78 13.44
CA GLY A 127 8.03 6.14 12.31
C GLY A 127 7.83 5.26 11.08
N CYS A 128 7.81 3.93 11.28
CA CYS A 128 7.56 2.97 10.20
C CYS A 128 6.22 3.21 9.50
N SER A 129 5.16 3.49 10.25
CA SER A 129 3.82 3.72 9.69
C SER A 129 3.76 5.01 8.86
N MET A 130 4.49 6.06 9.26
CA MET A 130 4.56 7.29 8.47
C MET A 130 5.21 7.06 7.10
N PHE A 131 6.20 6.15 7.03
CA PHE A 131 6.83 5.73 5.78
C PHE A 131 5.93 4.85 4.89
N ASP A 132 4.83 4.31 5.40
CA ASP A 132 3.80 3.70 4.54
C ASP A 132 2.82 4.77 4.03
N MET A 133 2.30 5.60 4.93
CA MET A 133 1.15 6.48 4.68
C MET A 133 1.47 7.68 3.80
N GLY A 134 2.54 8.41 4.13
CA GLY A 134 2.97 9.60 3.40
C GLY A 134 3.14 9.34 1.89
N PRO A 135 3.94 8.34 1.47
CA PRO A 135 4.22 8.10 0.06
C PRO A 135 3.02 7.49 -0.69
N ILE A 136 2.38 6.44 -0.16
CA ILE A 136 1.37 5.69 -0.95
C ILE A 136 0.17 6.57 -1.33
N LEU A 137 -0.35 7.36 -0.39
CA LEU A 137 -1.49 8.23 -0.63
C LEU A 137 -1.13 9.38 -1.57
N SER A 138 0.08 9.92 -1.46
CA SER A 138 0.56 10.99 -2.33
C SER A 138 0.72 10.51 -3.77
N VAL A 139 1.40 9.37 -3.98
CA VAL A 139 1.69 8.88 -5.33
C VAL A 139 0.45 8.32 -6.01
N LEU A 140 -0.51 7.75 -5.27
CA LEU A 140 -1.81 7.36 -5.84
C LEU A 140 -2.53 8.52 -6.52
N SER A 141 -2.42 9.72 -5.94
CA SER A 141 -3.01 10.91 -6.54
C SER A 141 -2.37 11.25 -7.88
N TRP A 142 -1.09 10.93 -8.14
CA TRP A 142 -0.41 11.15 -9.44
C TRP A 142 -0.77 10.14 -10.53
N PHE A 143 -1.43 9.02 -10.19
CA PHE A 143 -1.81 7.98 -11.13
C PHE A 143 -3.32 7.70 -11.03
N PRO A 144 -4.19 8.67 -11.37
CA PRO A 144 -5.63 8.55 -11.14
C PRO A 144 -6.29 7.44 -11.96
N VAL A 145 -5.69 7.02 -13.09
CA VAL A 145 -6.18 5.93 -13.96
C VAL A 145 -5.44 4.60 -13.72
N ASP A 146 -4.11 4.63 -13.62
CA ASP A 146 -3.25 3.43 -13.54
C ASP A 146 -2.92 3.03 -12.08
N ARG A 147 -3.86 3.23 -11.14
CA ARG A 147 -3.68 2.99 -9.69
C ARG A 147 -3.19 1.58 -9.39
N GLY A 148 -3.74 0.58 -10.08
CA GLY A 148 -3.35 -0.83 -9.90
C GLY A 148 -1.86 -1.08 -10.13
N LEU A 149 -1.27 -0.55 -11.21
CA LEU A 149 0.16 -0.74 -11.47
C LEU A 149 1.04 -0.06 -10.42
N LEU A 150 0.64 1.12 -9.94
CA LEU A 150 1.35 1.80 -8.87
C LEU A 150 1.33 0.99 -7.57
N VAL A 151 0.13 0.54 -7.15
CA VAL A 151 -0.02 -0.26 -5.93
C VAL A 151 0.78 -1.56 -6.04
N ALA A 152 0.76 -2.20 -7.21
CA ALA A 152 1.59 -3.37 -7.48
C ALA A 152 3.06 -3.09 -7.19
N ALA A 153 3.60 -1.99 -7.75
CA ALA A 153 5.02 -1.65 -7.62
C ALA A 153 5.42 -1.25 -6.19
N VAL A 154 4.64 -0.39 -5.52
CA VAL A 154 5.01 0.13 -4.19
C VAL A 154 4.71 -0.89 -3.09
N LYS A 155 3.53 -1.51 -3.09
CA LYS A 155 3.15 -2.43 -2.00
C LYS A 155 3.84 -3.79 -2.11
N SER A 156 4.24 -4.26 -3.29
CA SER A 156 5.08 -5.47 -3.37
C SER A 156 6.39 -5.30 -2.58
N MET A 157 6.96 -4.11 -2.59
CA MET A 157 8.20 -3.79 -1.86
C MET A 157 8.02 -3.86 -0.35
N VAL A 158 6.89 -3.37 0.18
CA VAL A 158 6.56 -3.55 1.61
C VAL A 158 6.47 -5.04 1.97
N GLY A 159 5.96 -5.89 1.06
CA GLY A 159 5.90 -7.34 1.26
C GLY A 159 7.28 -8.01 1.28
N LEU A 160 8.24 -7.47 0.53
CA LEU A 160 9.63 -7.96 0.47
C LEU A 160 10.54 -7.35 1.55
N ALA A 161 10.16 -6.22 2.14
CA ALA A 161 11.01 -5.40 3.01
C ALA A 161 11.58 -6.18 4.20
N GLY A 162 10.76 -6.98 4.89
CA GLY A 162 11.22 -7.79 6.03
C GLY A 162 12.34 -8.76 5.63
N SER A 163 12.21 -9.42 4.48
CA SER A 163 13.24 -10.35 3.96
C SER A 163 14.49 -9.62 3.49
N VAL A 164 14.37 -8.44 2.89
CA VAL A 164 15.51 -7.58 2.52
C VAL A 164 16.32 -7.21 3.77
N ILE A 165 15.64 -6.68 4.79
CA ILE A 165 16.28 -6.25 6.03
C ILE A 165 16.90 -7.46 6.77
N ALA A 166 16.19 -8.59 6.84
CA ALA A 166 16.71 -9.83 7.42
C ALA A 166 17.97 -10.33 6.70
N THR A 167 18.02 -10.23 5.38
CA THR A 167 19.21 -10.66 4.62
C THR A 167 20.40 -9.77 4.91
N ILE A 168 20.19 -8.44 4.95
CA ILE A 168 21.25 -7.48 5.30
C ILE A 168 21.77 -7.76 6.71
N TYR A 169 20.87 -7.96 7.68
CA TYR A 169 21.23 -8.31 9.05
C TYR A 169 22.06 -9.61 9.10
N ASN A 170 21.52 -10.72 8.59
CA ASN A 170 22.14 -12.04 8.66
C ASN A 170 23.49 -12.13 7.91
N THR A 171 23.70 -11.27 6.92
CA THR A 171 24.92 -11.25 6.11
C THR A 171 26.00 -10.35 6.72
N TYR A 172 25.65 -9.12 7.11
CA TYR A 172 26.63 -8.08 7.47
C TYR A 172 26.65 -7.72 8.96
N PHE A 173 25.58 -8.01 9.70
CA PHE A 173 25.41 -7.55 11.08
C PHE A 173 25.03 -8.67 12.06
N SER A 174 25.17 -9.93 11.66
CA SER A 174 24.82 -11.10 12.48
C SER A 174 25.49 -11.00 13.85
N GLY A 175 24.70 -10.97 14.93
CA GLY A 175 25.18 -10.81 16.30
C GLY A 175 25.47 -9.35 16.73
N ASN A 176 25.72 -8.43 15.81
CA ASN A 176 25.98 -7.02 16.11
C ASN A 176 24.73 -6.12 15.94
N HIS A 177 23.84 -6.23 16.93
CA HIS A 177 22.54 -5.58 16.95
C HIS A 177 22.59 -4.06 17.08
N SER A 178 23.59 -3.52 17.80
CA SER A 178 23.74 -2.07 17.97
C SER A 178 24.14 -1.39 16.66
N THR A 179 25.17 -1.92 15.98
CA THR A 179 25.60 -1.39 14.68
C THR A 179 24.51 -1.53 13.63
N PHE A 180 23.76 -2.64 13.64
CA PHE A 180 22.59 -2.81 12.77
C PHE A 180 21.55 -1.70 12.95
N MET A 181 21.23 -1.33 14.20
CA MET A 181 20.24 -0.28 14.48
C MET A 181 20.74 1.11 14.05
N PHE A 182 22.03 1.42 14.24
CA PHE A 182 22.62 2.64 13.69
C PHE A 182 22.62 2.66 12.16
N PHE A 183 22.85 1.52 11.52
CA PHE A 183 22.73 1.40 10.07
C PHE A 183 21.30 1.68 9.59
N LEU A 184 20.29 1.07 10.20
CA LEU A 184 18.89 1.33 9.85
C LEU A 184 18.49 2.79 10.07
N LEU A 185 18.96 3.40 11.16
CA LEU A 185 18.78 4.84 11.42
C LEU A 185 19.31 5.67 10.26
N ALA A 186 20.58 5.46 9.88
CA ALA A 186 21.22 6.24 8.82
C ALA A 186 20.48 6.10 7.49
N VAL A 187 20.12 4.87 7.12
CA VAL A 187 19.45 4.59 5.84
C VAL A 187 18.04 5.17 5.80
N PHE A 188 17.22 5.01 6.84
CA PHE A 188 15.81 5.42 6.78
C PHE A 188 15.61 6.91 7.06
N VAL A 189 16.49 7.54 7.84
CA VAL A 189 16.53 9.01 7.90
C VAL A 189 16.93 9.59 6.53
N ALA A 190 17.89 8.98 5.82
CA ALA A 190 18.24 9.42 4.46
C ALA A 190 17.09 9.23 3.47
N ILE A 191 16.41 8.07 3.50
CA ILE A 191 15.20 7.84 2.68
C ILE A 191 14.12 8.88 3.00
N GLY A 192 13.87 9.14 4.28
CA GLY A 192 12.88 10.12 4.70
C GLY A 192 13.22 11.55 4.32
N PHE A 193 14.51 11.92 4.33
CA PHE A 193 14.97 13.23 3.89
C PHE A 193 14.70 13.42 2.40
N TRP A 194 15.05 12.43 1.58
CA TRP A 194 14.76 12.46 0.15
C TRP A 194 13.26 12.43 -0.15
N ALA A 195 12.48 11.64 0.59
CA ALA A 195 11.02 11.62 0.47
C ALA A 195 10.40 12.97 0.85
N PHE A 196 10.89 13.61 1.91
CA PHE A 196 10.48 14.95 2.32
C PHE A 196 10.80 16.00 1.25
N ILE A 197 11.89 15.88 0.51
CA ILE A 197 12.20 16.81 -0.60
C ILE A 197 11.31 16.51 -1.80
N PHE A 198 11.35 15.27 -2.30
CA PHE A 198 10.78 14.90 -3.59
C PHE A 198 9.28 14.63 -3.56
N ILE A 199 8.76 13.86 -2.61
CA ILE A 199 7.34 13.45 -2.65
C ILE A 199 6.44 14.65 -2.36
N GLN A 200 5.58 14.94 -3.34
CA GLN A 200 4.62 16.04 -3.30
C GLN A 200 3.26 15.51 -3.73
N ILE A 201 2.20 16.23 -3.34
CA ILE A 201 0.84 15.99 -3.83
C ILE A 201 0.72 16.70 -5.19
N PRO A 202 0.03 16.10 -6.20
CA PRO A 202 -0.13 16.76 -7.48
C PRO A 202 -0.90 18.09 -7.32
N PRO A 203 -0.62 19.09 -8.17
CA PRO A 203 -1.19 20.43 -8.01
C PRO A 203 -2.72 20.44 -8.02
N TYR A 204 -3.36 19.55 -8.79
CA TYR A 204 -4.83 19.48 -8.86
C TYR A 204 -5.52 18.86 -7.65
N HIS A 205 -4.78 18.17 -6.78
CA HIS A 205 -5.40 17.50 -5.64
C HIS A 205 -5.72 18.51 -4.54
N MET A 206 -7.01 18.59 -4.19
CA MET A 206 -7.55 19.57 -3.26
C MET A 206 -7.40 19.09 -1.82
N THR A 207 -6.42 19.64 -1.10
CA THR A 207 -6.30 19.47 0.35
C THR A 207 -7.21 20.46 1.09
N GLY A 208 -7.52 20.21 2.36
CA GLY A 208 -8.36 21.11 3.16
C GLY A 208 -7.82 22.55 3.22
N HIS A 209 -6.49 22.72 3.25
CA HIS A 209 -5.87 24.04 3.14
C HIS A 209 -6.11 24.68 1.76
N ARG A 210 -5.91 23.93 0.66
CA ARG A 210 -6.12 24.44 -0.70
C ARG A 210 -7.57 24.87 -0.93
N ILE A 211 -8.54 24.07 -0.51
CA ILE A 211 -9.97 24.38 -0.63
C ILE A 211 -10.33 25.72 0.04
N LYS A 212 -9.69 26.04 1.17
CA LYS A 212 -9.96 27.27 1.93
C LYS A 212 -9.26 28.51 1.38
N HIS A 213 -8.11 28.33 0.74
CA HIS A 213 -7.21 29.43 0.39
C HIS A 213 -7.08 29.69 -1.12
N TYR A 214 -7.48 28.76 -1.98
CA TYR A 214 -7.42 28.94 -3.43
C TYR A 214 -8.59 29.78 -3.97
N THR A 215 -8.27 30.60 -4.97
CA THR A 215 -9.29 31.37 -5.71
C THR A 215 -10.06 30.46 -6.67
N GLU A 216 -11.20 30.93 -7.19
CA GLU A 216 -11.96 30.19 -8.21
C GLU A 216 -11.15 29.95 -9.49
N GLU A 217 -10.27 30.88 -9.86
CA GLU A 217 -9.35 30.72 -10.99
C GLU A 217 -8.36 29.58 -10.75
N GLU A 218 -7.77 29.50 -9.56
CA GLU A 218 -6.86 28.41 -9.18
C GLU A 218 -7.60 27.06 -9.14
N HIS A 219 -8.86 27.04 -8.69
CA HIS A 219 -9.72 25.86 -8.79
C HIS A 219 -9.97 25.45 -10.26
N ALA A 220 -10.17 26.41 -11.17
CA ALA A 220 -10.34 26.13 -12.59
C ALA A 220 -9.04 25.61 -13.24
N ILE A 221 -7.88 26.15 -12.85
CA ILE A 221 -6.57 25.64 -13.29
C ILE A 221 -6.37 24.21 -12.79
N ALA A 222 -6.67 23.93 -11.52
CA ALA A 222 -6.56 22.58 -10.96
C ALA A 222 -7.43 21.57 -11.74
N ARG A 223 -8.67 21.91 -12.11
CA ARG A 223 -9.53 21.07 -12.96
C ARG A 223 -8.90 20.79 -14.32
N ARG A 224 -8.29 21.80 -14.95
CA ARG A 224 -7.54 21.64 -16.22
C ARG A 224 -6.29 20.75 -16.06
N VAL A 225 -5.60 20.83 -14.93
CA VAL A 225 -4.47 19.93 -14.67
C VAL A 225 -4.95 18.50 -14.43
N GLU A 226 -6.02 18.31 -13.64
CA GLU A 226 -6.62 16.98 -13.43
C GLU A 226 -7.00 16.30 -14.75
N HIS A 227 -7.62 17.05 -15.65
CA HIS A 227 -7.94 16.62 -17.01
C HIS A 227 -6.75 15.97 -17.73
N MET A 228 -5.57 16.62 -17.69
CA MET A 228 -4.36 16.09 -18.33
C MET A 228 -3.95 14.72 -17.76
N TYR A 229 -4.05 14.54 -16.43
CA TYR A 229 -3.70 13.28 -15.76
C TYR A 229 -4.73 12.16 -15.97
N LEU A 230 -5.99 12.52 -16.25
CA LEU A 230 -7.05 11.57 -16.55
C LEU A 230 -7.00 11.07 -18.00
N ILE A 231 -6.49 11.88 -18.92
CA ILE A 231 -6.36 11.50 -20.34
C ILE A 231 -5.04 10.76 -20.61
N LYS A 232 -3.92 11.28 -20.09
CA LYS A 232 -2.59 10.72 -20.38
C LYS A 232 -2.28 9.53 -19.47
N LYS A 233 -2.36 8.32 -20.04
CA LYS A 233 -1.94 7.07 -19.38
C LYS A 233 -0.43 7.06 -19.11
N ALA A 234 -0.04 6.38 -18.03
CA ALA A 234 1.37 6.24 -17.69
C ALA A 234 2.11 5.28 -18.66
N PRO A 235 3.39 5.52 -18.96
CA PRO A 235 4.20 4.70 -19.85
C PRO A 235 4.35 3.26 -19.32
N ARG A 236 3.82 2.29 -20.07
CA ARG A 236 3.81 0.88 -19.68
C ARG A 236 5.19 0.23 -19.68
N ARG A 237 6.16 0.75 -20.45
CA ARG A 237 7.54 0.23 -20.47
C ARG A 237 8.27 0.47 -19.15
N ARG A 238 8.11 1.65 -18.54
CA ARG A 238 8.70 1.95 -17.22
C ARG A 238 8.16 1.00 -16.15
N PHE A 239 6.85 0.75 -16.14
CA PHE A 239 6.24 -0.25 -15.28
C PHE A 239 6.74 -1.67 -15.55
N LEU A 240 6.88 -2.07 -16.83
CA LEU A 240 7.43 -3.38 -17.18
C LEU A 240 8.84 -3.59 -16.58
N ILE A 241 9.72 -2.60 -16.70
CA ILE A 241 11.08 -2.65 -16.11
C ILE A 241 10.99 -2.76 -14.59
N LEU A 242 10.15 -1.94 -13.94
CA LEU A 242 9.92 -2.05 -12.48
C LEU A 242 9.51 -3.46 -12.08
N PHE A 243 8.54 -4.08 -12.78
CA PHE A 243 8.06 -5.41 -12.42
C PHE A 243 9.08 -6.51 -12.69
N VAL A 244 9.89 -6.39 -13.75
CA VAL A 244 11.00 -7.31 -13.99
C VAL A 244 12.00 -7.26 -12.82
N ILE A 245 12.33 -6.05 -12.34
CA ILE A 245 13.23 -5.88 -11.18
C ILE A 245 12.59 -6.46 -9.91
N VAL A 246 11.32 -6.13 -9.62
CA VAL A 246 10.59 -6.64 -8.45
C VAL A 246 10.48 -8.17 -8.47
N LEU A 247 10.18 -8.76 -9.62
CA LEU A 247 10.11 -10.22 -9.77
C LEU A 247 11.49 -10.86 -9.59
N SER A 248 12.54 -10.24 -10.11
CA SER A 248 13.92 -10.69 -9.90
C SER A 248 14.32 -10.64 -8.42
N LEU A 249 13.97 -9.56 -7.72
CA LEU A 249 14.15 -9.44 -6.26
C LEU A 249 13.41 -10.54 -5.52
N LEU A 250 12.14 -10.79 -5.86
CA LEU A 250 11.34 -11.86 -5.26
C LEU A 250 11.99 -13.23 -5.47
N ILE A 251 12.50 -13.52 -6.67
CA ILE A 251 13.17 -14.78 -6.98
C ILE A 251 14.45 -14.92 -6.15
N VAL A 252 15.34 -13.92 -6.17
CA VAL A 252 16.60 -13.94 -5.41
C VAL A 252 16.34 -14.15 -3.92
N ILE A 253 15.38 -13.41 -3.36
CA ILE A 253 15.00 -13.50 -1.95
C ILE A 253 14.40 -14.86 -1.61
N THR A 254 13.54 -15.40 -2.46
CA THR A 254 12.90 -16.70 -2.25
C THR A 254 13.93 -17.82 -2.28
N VAL A 255 14.79 -17.82 -3.29
CA VAL A 255 15.83 -18.84 -3.48
C VAL A 255 16.78 -18.84 -2.30
N GLN A 256 17.30 -17.69 -1.88
CA GLN A 256 18.22 -17.64 -0.73
C GLN A 256 17.55 -18.11 0.58
N SER A 257 16.29 -17.74 0.83
CA SER A 257 15.60 -18.10 2.07
C SER A 257 15.31 -19.59 2.14
N ILE A 258 14.99 -20.23 1.01
CA ILE A 258 14.79 -21.67 0.94
C ILE A 258 16.13 -22.38 1.09
N VAL A 259 17.13 -21.99 0.30
CA VAL A 259 18.45 -22.65 0.28
C VAL A 259 19.10 -22.61 1.66
N PHE A 260 19.12 -21.45 2.33
CA PHE A 260 19.78 -21.31 3.64
C PHE A 260 19.09 -22.08 4.77
N VAL A 261 17.81 -22.46 4.63
CA VAL A 261 17.13 -23.33 5.60
C VAL A 261 17.62 -24.79 5.48
N PHE A 262 17.95 -25.24 4.27
CA PHE A 262 18.33 -26.63 4.00
C PHE A 262 19.84 -26.88 3.98
N VAL A 263 20.65 -25.84 4.17
CA VAL A 263 22.10 -26.01 4.33
C VAL A 263 22.37 -26.49 5.76
N GLU A 264 23.02 -27.65 5.89
CA GLU A 264 23.48 -28.17 7.18
C GLU A 264 24.61 -27.30 7.75
N GLY A 265 24.45 -26.85 8.99
CA GLY A 265 25.43 -26.04 9.72
C GLY A 265 25.33 -24.52 9.48
N GLU A 266 26.27 -23.77 10.06
CA GLU A 266 26.31 -22.30 9.89
C GLU A 266 26.73 -21.93 8.47
N VAL A 267 25.86 -21.18 7.78
CA VAL A 267 26.15 -20.69 6.42
C VAL A 267 27.26 -19.63 6.47
N SER A 268 28.39 -19.91 5.82
CA SER A 268 29.55 -19.02 5.73
C SER A 268 29.22 -17.66 5.08
N PHE A 269 29.93 -16.60 5.49
CA PHE A 269 29.84 -15.27 4.86
C PHE A 269 30.05 -15.32 3.34
N LYS A 270 30.98 -16.15 2.85
CA LYS A 270 31.25 -16.30 1.41
C LYS A 270 30.02 -16.79 0.62
N THR A 271 29.15 -17.56 1.26
CA THR A 271 27.90 -18.07 0.66
C THR A 271 26.74 -17.09 0.83
N LYS A 272 26.69 -16.34 1.94
CA LYS A 272 25.67 -15.31 2.20
C LYS A 272 25.85 -14.04 1.36
N ASN A 273 27.09 -13.64 1.11
CA ASN A 273 27.42 -12.34 0.52
C ASN A 273 26.95 -12.16 -0.95
N PRO A 274 27.14 -13.13 -1.87
CA PRO A 274 26.71 -12.95 -3.26
C PRO A 274 25.22 -12.64 -3.47
N PRO A 275 24.26 -13.41 -2.90
CA PRO A 275 22.83 -13.10 -3.07
C PRO A 275 22.45 -11.76 -2.42
N ALA A 276 23.09 -11.38 -1.31
CA ALA A 276 22.89 -10.07 -0.68
C ALA A 276 23.35 -8.92 -1.59
N ILE A 277 24.51 -9.03 -2.24
CA ILE A 277 24.99 -8.03 -3.21
C ILE A 277 24.05 -7.94 -4.41
N ILE A 278 23.64 -9.07 -4.99
CA ILE A 278 22.70 -9.12 -6.13
C ILE A 278 21.40 -8.41 -5.76
N MET A 279 20.86 -8.67 -4.56
CA MET A 279 19.66 -8.00 -4.07
C MET A 279 19.85 -6.49 -3.96
N ILE A 280 20.96 -6.01 -3.37
CA ILE A 280 21.25 -4.58 -3.25
C ILE A 280 21.34 -3.93 -4.63
N VAL A 281 22.06 -4.54 -5.57
CA VAL A 281 22.20 -4.06 -6.95
C VAL A 281 20.84 -4.00 -7.66
N LEU A 282 20.03 -5.04 -7.55
CA LEU A 282 18.67 -5.06 -8.08
C LEU A 282 17.81 -3.97 -7.45
N TYR A 283 17.96 -3.71 -6.16
CA TYR A 283 17.23 -2.63 -5.48
C TYR A 283 17.59 -1.25 -6.02
N PHE A 284 18.88 -0.96 -6.16
CA PHE A 284 19.33 0.32 -6.74
C PHE A 284 19.05 0.41 -8.24
N SER A 285 18.89 -0.71 -8.95
CA SER A 285 18.47 -0.71 -10.36
C SER A 285 17.06 -0.13 -10.57
N LEU A 286 16.25 0.03 -9.52
CA LEU A 286 14.98 0.75 -9.60
C LEU A 286 15.13 2.18 -10.12
N PHE A 287 16.28 2.84 -9.92
CA PHE A 287 16.54 4.17 -10.47
C PHE A 287 16.60 4.21 -11.99
N LEU A 288 16.78 3.07 -12.68
CA LEU A 288 16.80 3.01 -14.15
C LEU A 288 15.51 3.56 -14.77
N VAL A 289 14.37 3.42 -14.09
CA VAL A 289 13.07 3.90 -14.62
C VAL A 289 12.83 5.39 -14.40
N VAL A 290 13.71 6.08 -13.67
CA VAL A 290 13.67 7.53 -13.47
C VAL A 290 14.42 8.25 -14.59
N LEU A 291 15.35 7.57 -15.27
CA LEU A 291 16.19 8.17 -16.29
C LEU A 291 15.35 8.77 -17.45
N PRO A 292 15.69 9.98 -17.93
CA PRO A 292 14.92 10.69 -18.96
C PRO A 292 15.24 10.16 -20.36
N PHE A 293 15.13 8.86 -20.57
CA PHE A 293 15.34 8.26 -21.88
C PHE A 293 14.03 8.16 -22.66
N ASN A 294 13.98 8.78 -23.83
CA ASN A 294 12.81 8.76 -24.73
C ASN A 294 12.35 7.34 -25.12
N CYS A 295 13.23 6.34 -25.04
CA CYS A 295 12.88 4.94 -25.31
C CYS A 295 11.95 4.33 -24.25
N LEU A 296 11.95 4.86 -23.02
CA LEU A 296 11.14 4.40 -21.90
C LEU A 296 9.69 4.90 -22.00
N ASP A 297 9.46 6.00 -22.71
CA ASP A 297 8.14 6.63 -22.84
C ASP A 297 7.41 6.21 -24.13
N LYS A 298 8.10 5.55 -25.06
CA LYS A 298 7.48 4.99 -26.28
C LYS A 298 6.47 3.88 -25.93
N PRO A 299 5.35 3.75 -26.67
CA PRO A 299 4.42 2.65 -26.49
C PRO A 299 5.08 1.29 -26.79
N LEU A 300 4.66 0.23 -26.11
CA LEU A 300 5.12 -1.14 -26.39
C LEU A 300 4.72 -1.53 -27.84
N ARG A 301 5.67 -2.09 -28.60
CA ARG A 301 5.49 -2.48 -30.01
C ARG A 301 4.38 -3.55 -30.06
N GLY A 302 3.21 -3.21 -30.62
CA GLY A 302 2.02 -4.07 -30.65
C GLY A 302 0.79 -3.54 -29.89
N SER A 303 0.89 -2.42 -29.17
CA SER A 303 -0.29 -1.74 -28.62
C SER A 303 -1.07 -1.09 -29.77
N ARG A 304 -2.08 -1.81 -30.28
CA ARG A 304 -2.98 -1.38 -31.37
C ARG A 304 -3.55 0.00 -31.03
N LYS A 305 -3.46 0.96 -31.97
CA LYS A 305 -4.09 2.29 -31.85
C LYS A 305 -5.58 2.10 -31.49
N SER A 306 -5.95 2.39 -30.25
CA SER A 306 -7.32 2.75 -29.91
C SER A 306 -7.46 4.25 -30.17
N THR A 307 -8.25 4.56 -31.20
CA THR A 307 -8.67 5.87 -31.67
C THR A 307 -8.94 6.86 -30.54
N SER A 308 -8.20 7.97 -30.54
CA SER A 308 -8.68 9.32 -30.20
C SER A 308 -7.65 10.28 -30.77
N GLY A 309 -8.07 11.10 -31.72
CA GLY A 309 -7.21 12.07 -32.38
C GLY A 309 -6.76 13.15 -31.40
N SER A 310 -5.48 13.47 -31.44
CA SER A 310 -4.98 14.82 -31.23
C SER A 310 -3.70 14.93 -32.04
N ASN A 311 -3.72 15.86 -32.99
CA ASN A 311 -2.58 16.18 -33.84
C ASN A 311 -1.49 16.78 -32.95
N GLU A 312 -0.32 16.13 -32.88
CA GLU A 312 0.91 16.84 -32.51
C GLU A 312 1.33 17.70 -33.74
N PRO A 313 1.67 18.98 -33.57
CA PRO A 313 2.21 19.77 -34.66
C PRO A 313 3.67 19.34 -34.89
N LEU A 314 3.93 18.70 -36.03
CA LEU A 314 5.27 18.47 -36.55
C LEU A 314 5.77 19.76 -37.20
N GLU A 315 6.85 20.32 -36.65
CA GLU A 315 7.61 21.41 -37.25
C GLU A 315 8.31 20.97 -38.55
N ASN A 316 8.21 21.87 -39.54
CA ASN A 316 9.12 22.20 -40.65
C ASN A 316 9.42 21.16 -41.74
N SER A 317 9.08 21.51 -43.00
CA SER A 317 10.01 22.17 -43.94
C SER A 317 9.40 22.28 -45.36
N ASN A 318 9.60 23.45 -46.01
CA ASN A 318 9.71 23.75 -47.47
C ASN A 318 8.71 23.10 -48.46
N GLU A 319 8.14 23.72 -49.50
CA GLU A 319 8.62 24.79 -50.39
C GLU A 319 7.48 25.33 -51.31
N LYS A 320 7.75 26.44 -51.99
CA LYS A 320 6.91 27.31 -52.86
C LYS A 320 6.20 26.65 -54.07
N ASN A 321 5.01 27.14 -54.47
CA ASN A 321 4.77 28.11 -55.58
C ASN A 321 3.30 28.14 -56.09
N ASP A 322 2.79 29.38 -56.23
CA ASP A 322 1.79 29.97 -57.14
C ASP A 322 0.79 29.10 -57.95
N SER A 323 -0.50 29.46 -57.89
CA SER A 323 -1.17 30.22 -58.98
C SER A 323 -2.64 30.57 -58.68
N LYS A 324 -3.06 31.71 -59.25
CA LYS A 324 -4.30 32.48 -59.06
C LYS A 324 -5.57 31.82 -59.64
N GLY A 325 -6.72 32.22 -59.11
CA GLY A 325 -8.02 32.14 -59.80
C GLY A 325 -9.19 32.58 -58.93
N ASP A 326 -9.60 33.85 -59.06
CA ASP A 326 -10.79 34.46 -58.44
C ASP A 326 -12.10 33.73 -58.79
N THR A 327 -13.04 33.60 -57.84
CA THR A 327 -14.39 34.19 -57.97
C THR A 327 -15.27 34.03 -56.71
N SER A 328 -16.04 35.09 -56.44
CA SER A 328 -17.32 35.13 -55.70
C SER A 328 -17.29 35.06 -54.17
N ALA A 329 -16.98 36.21 -53.58
CA ALA A 329 -17.44 36.62 -52.25
C ALA A 329 -18.98 36.82 -52.24
N GLY A 330 -19.67 36.26 -51.25
CA GLY A 330 -21.10 36.50 -51.05
C GLY A 330 -21.68 35.83 -49.82
N ASP A 331 -21.65 34.50 -49.75
CA ASP A 331 -22.47 33.75 -48.77
C ASP A 331 -21.68 32.92 -47.73
N ALA A 332 -20.34 32.87 -47.81
CA ALA A 332 -19.52 32.05 -46.90
C ALA A 332 -19.12 32.74 -45.58
N LYS A 333 -19.62 33.95 -45.29
CA LYS A 333 -19.20 34.71 -44.09
C LYS A 333 -20.14 34.59 -42.89
N ASN A 334 -21.34 34.04 -43.06
CA ASN A 334 -22.27 33.83 -41.95
C ASN A 334 -22.31 32.37 -41.44
N GLU A 335 -21.79 31.39 -42.18
CA GLU A 335 -21.66 30.01 -41.69
C GLU A 335 -20.33 29.76 -40.95
N ILE A 336 -19.33 30.63 -41.09
CA ILE A 336 -18.02 30.50 -40.41
C ILE A 336 -18.00 31.21 -39.04
N MET A 337 -19.00 32.05 -38.75
CA MET A 337 -19.10 32.75 -37.46
C MET A 337 -19.90 31.94 -36.41
N ASP A 338 -20.81 31.07 -36.83
CA ASP A 338 -21.62 30.25 -35.90
C ASP A 338 -20.92 28.94 -35.49
N GLU A 339 -19.97 28.41 -36.26
CA GLU A 339 -19.16 27.24 -35.84
C GLU A 339 -17.95 27.61 -34.94
N ALA A 340 -17.69 28.90 -34.71
CA ALA A 340 -16.60 29.36 -33.86
C ALA A 340 -16.99 29.58 -32.38
N LEU A 341 -18.25 29.32 -32.01
CA LEU A 341 -18.77 29.48 -30.65
C LEU A 341 -19.33 28.20 -30.01
N GLU A 342 -19.26 27.05 -30.68
CA GLU A 342 -19.61 25.75 -30.11
C GLU A 342 -18.37 24.89 -29.86
N GLY A 343 -17.80 25.02 -28.66
CA GLY A 343 -16.71 24.15 -28.26
C GLY A 343 -15.98 24.59 -27.00
N GLU A 344 -16.68 24.89 -25.90
CA GLU A 344 -16.03 24.64 -24.61
C GLU A 344 -15.68 23.15 -24.59
N GLU A 345 -14.39 22.80 -24.81
CA GLU A 345 -13.91 21.44 -24.66
C GLU A 345 -14.31 20.94 -23.27
N ARG A 346 -15.34 20.08 -23.21
CA ARG A 346 -15.82 19.52 -21.96
C ARG A 346 -14.69 18.77 -21.27
N LEU A 347 -14.19 19.31 -20.17
CA LEU A 347 -13.13 18.68 -19.38
C LEU A 347 -13.60 17.31 -18.88
N VAL A 348 -12.87 16.27 -19.24
CA VAL A 348 -12.97 14.93 -18.65
C VAL A 348 -12.81 15.01 -17.13
N SER A 349 -13.83 14.56 -16.41
CA SER A 349 -13.84 14.42 -14.95
C SER A 349 -13.38 13.03 -14.51
N ASN A 350 -13.09 12.87 -13.21
CA ASN A 350 -12.73 11.56 -12.65
C ASN A 350 -13.84 10.51 -12.88
N ASP A 351 -15.12 10.90 -12.82
CA ASP A 351 -16.26 10.00 -12.98
C ASP A 351 -16.43 9.51 -14.44
N ASP A 352 -15.84 10.22 -15.42
CA ASP A 352 -15.80 9.76 -16.82
C ASP A 352 -14.77 8.62 -17.05
N LYS A 353 -13.73 8.53 -16.21
CA LYS A 353 -12.66 7.53 -16.34
C LYS A 353 -12.70 6.44 -15.27
N ASN A 354 -13.32 6.71 -14.13
CA ASN A 354 -13.35 5.83 -12.96
C ASN A 354 -14.79 5.60 -12.48
N PHE A 355 -14.99 4.67 -11.55
CA PHE A 355 -16.30 4.50 -10.94
C PHE A 355 -16.65 5.71 -10.07
N PRO A 356 -17.93 6.15 -10.04
CA PRO A 356 -18.39 7.23 -9.18
C PRO A 356 -18.00 6.99 -7.72
N GLN A 357 -17.60 8.07 -7.04
CA GLN A 357 -17.15 8.07 -5.65
C GLN A 357 -18.13 8.81 -4.74
N TYR A 358 -18.17 8.45 -3.46
CA TYR A 358 -18.88 9.22 -2.45
C TYR A 358 -18.18 10.55 -2.21
N GLN A 359 -18.89 11.64 -2.54
CA GLN A 359 -18.47 13.03 -2.35
C GLN A 359 -18.85 13.57 -0.95
N THR A 360 -18.82 12.71 0.06
CA THR A 360 -19.22 13.00 1.44
C THR A 360 -18.02 12.95 2.37
N GLY A 361 -18.00 13.83 3.38
CA GLY A 361 -16.92 13.89 4.36
C GLY A 361 -16.84 12.68 5.29
N PHE A 362 -15.70 12.52 5.96
CA PHE A 362 -15.41 11.35 6.80
C PHE A 362 -16.47 11.09 7.88
N PHE A 363 -16.81 12.08 8.72
CA PHE A 363 -17.76 11.89 9.83
C PHE A 363 -19.17 11.53 9.36
N TYR A 364 -19.60 12.09 8.22
CA TYR A 364 -20.86 11.69 7.61
C TYR A 364 -20.83 10.21 7.22
N ASN A 365 -19.74 9.76 6.61
CA ASN A 365 -19.57 8.35 6.24
C ASN A 365 -19.48 7.43 7.46
N VAL A 366 -18.90 7.86 8.58
CA VAL A 366 -18.90 7.09 9.83
C VAL A 366 -20.33 6.78 10.29
N LEU A 367 -21.25 7.73 10.16
CA LEU A 367 -22.63 7.57 10.63
C LEU A 367 -23.54 6.87 9.62
N HIS A 368 -23.28 7.03 8.32
CA HIS A 368 -24.24 6.63 7.27
C HIS A 368 -23.71 5.62 6.25
N SER A 369 -22.39 5.43 6.14
CA SER A 369 -21.80 4.59 5.08
C SER A 369 -21.71 3.13 5.50
N ILE A 370 -22.66 2.31 5.01
CA ILE A 370 -22.59 0.84 5.12
C ILE A 370 -21.27 0.29 4.55
N PRO A 371 -20.77 0.72 3.36
CA PRO A 371 -19.48 0.28 2.86
C PRO A 371 -18.32 0.48 3.84
N LEU A 372 -18.28 1.61 4.55
CA LEU A 372 -17.21 1.89 5.53
C LEU A 372 -17.24 0.90 6.70
N TRP A 373 -18.42 0.62 7.26
CA TRP A 373 -18.58 -0.35 8.34
C TRP A 373 -18.21 -1.77 7.92
N CYS A 374 -18.54 -2.18 6.70
CA CYS A 374 -18.11 -3.47 6.16
C CYS A 374 -16.58 -3.55 6.02
N VAL A 375 -15.93 -2.46 5.61
CA VAL A 375 -14.46 -2.37 5.54
C VAL A 375 -13.84 -2.48 6.94
N TRP A 376 -14.38 -1.77 7.94
CA TRP A 376 -13.91 -1.84 9.33
C TRP A 376 -14.12 -3.21 9.98
N LEU A 377 -15.27 -3.86 9.74
CA LEU A 377 -15.51 -5.23 10.21
C LEU A 377 -14.49 -6.21 9.62
N ASN A 378 -14.19 -6.09 8.32
CA ASN A 378 -13.15 -6.89 7.68
C ASN A 378 -11.78 -6.62 8.30
N ALA A 379 -11.46 -5.36 8.61
CA ALA A 379 -10.20 -4.98 9.22
C ALA A 379 -9.98 -5.66 10.58
N VAL A 380 -10.99 -5.60 11.46
CA VAL A 380 -10.97 -6.28 12.77
C VAL A 380 -10.69 -7.78 12.61
N ILE A 381 -11.40 -8.45 11.71
CA ILE A 381 -11.33 -9.91 11.56
C ILE A 381 -10.04 -10.35 10.85
N LEU A 382 -9.72 -9.73 9.71
CA LEU A 382 -8.57 -10.09 8.90
C LEU A 382 -7.26 -9.76 9.59
N SER A 383 -7.14 -8.57 10.18
CA SER A 383 -5.93 -8.20 10.91
C SER A 383 -5.67 -9.16 12.07
N GLY A 384 -6.70 -9.53 12.82
CA GLY A 384 -6.59 -10.52 13.88
C GLY A 384 -6.05 -11.86 13.40
N GLY A 385 -6.65 -12.43 12.35
CA GLY A 385 -6.21 -13.70 11.76
C GLY A 385 -4.80 -13.63 11.16
N VAL A 386 -4.50 -12.57 10.40
CA VAL A 386 -3.18 -12.36 9.77
C VAL A 386 -2.10 -12.29 10.84
N HIS A 387 -2.29 -11.49 11.88
CA HIS A 387 -1.27 -11.31 12.92
C HIS A 387 -1.10 -12.56 13.79
N ILE A 388 -2.14 -13.37 14.01
CA ILE A 388 -1.96 -14.67 14.67
C ILE A 388 -1.01 -15.55 13.86
N VAL A 389 -1.23 -15.69 12.55
CA VAL A 389 -0.41 -16.54 11.68
C VAL A 389 1.01 -15.99 11.53
N MET A 390 1.15 -14.67 11.31
CA MET A 390 2.43 -14.03 11.02
C MET A 390 3.32 -13.82 12.25
N LEU A 391 2.74 -13.44 13.39
CA LEU A 391 3.53 -13.12 14.59
C LEU A 391 3.78 -14.34 15.48
N ASN A 392 3.00 -15.43 15.31
CA ASN A 392 3.09 -16.61 16.15
C ASN A 392 3.41 -17.90 15.37
N SER A 393 4.12 -17.77 14.25
CA SER A 393 4.45 -18.88 13.35
C SER A 393 5.14 -20.05 14.05
N ARG A 394 6.08 -19.76 14.96
CA ARG A 394 6.77 -20.80 15.76
C ARG A 394 5.82 -21.50 16.70
N GLN A 395 5.00 -20.74 17.44
CA GLN A 395 4.06 -21.28 18.41
C GLN A 395 3.00 -22.15 17.73
N LEU A 396 2.52 -21.73 16.54
CA LEU A 396 1.61 -22.54 15.72
C LEU A 396 2.25 -23.83 15.25
N PHE A 397 3.52 -23.78 14.81
CA PHE A 397 4.25 -24.98 14.45
C PHE A 397 4.37 -25.94 15.64
N VAL A 398 4.92 -25.49 16.77
CA VAL A 398 5.12 -26.31 17.97
C VAL A 398 3.80 -26.90 18.49
N ALA A 399 2.72 -26.12 18.47
CA ALA A 399 1.41 -26.60 18.90
C ALA A 399 0.82 -27.70 17.99
N VAL A 400 1.23 -27.75 16.72
CA VAL A 400 0.72 -28.73 15.75
C VAL A 400 1.67 -29.90 15.52
N SER A 401 2.98 -29.68 15.56
CA SER A 401 4.00 -30.73 15.44
C SER A 401 4.23 -31.48 16.75
N GLU A 402 3.92 -30.83 17.88
CA GLU A 402 4.33 -31.28 19.23
C GLU A 402 5.85 -31.47 19.37
N ASP A 403 6.62 -30.84 18.48
CA ASP A 403 8.08 -30.89 18.44
C ASP A 403 8.67 -29.48 18.67
N PRO A 404 9.12 -29.19 19.91
CA PRO A 404 9.75 -27.92 20.25
C PRO A 404 11.21 -27.80 19.77
N SER A 405 11.84 -28.91 19.35
CA SER A 405 13.28 -28.98 19.02
C SER A 405 13.63 -28.51 17.61
N SER A 406 12.64 -28.48 16.70
CA SER A 406 12.84 -28.05 15.31
C SER A 406 12.92 -26.51 15.19
N GLU A 407 14.14 -25.97 15.16
CA GLU A 407 14.39 -24.52 15.03
C GLU A 407 14.35 -23.99 13.59
N GLN A 408 14.61 -24.84 12.58
CA GLN A 408 14.76 -24.41 11.18
C GLN A 408 13.41 -24.18 10.46
N LEU A 409 12.39 -24.99 10.75
CA LEU A 409 11.09 -24.91 10.07
C LEU A 409 10.31 -23.60 10.32
N PRO A 410 10.32 -22.99 11.52
CA PRO A 410 9.67 -21.69 11.74
C PRO A 410 10.20 -20.57 10.84
N ALA A 411 11.51 -20.52 10.59
CA ALA A 411 12.10 -19.52 9.69
C ALA A 411 11.64 -19.70 8.24
N LEU A 412 11.51 -20.95 7.79
CA LEU A 412 10.93 -21.28 6.49
C LEU A 412 9.49 -20.78 6.36
N TYR A 413 8.67 -20.95 7.40
CA TYR A 413 7.28 -20.49 7.34
C TYR A 413 7.14 -18.98 7.31
N VAL A 414 7.99 -18.23 8.02
CA VAL A 414 8.03 -16.76 7.91
C VAL A 414 8.39 -16.35 6.47
N ALA A 415 9.39 -17.01 5.86
CA ALA A 415 9.76 -16.76 4.47
C ALA A 415 8.60 -17.06 3.49
N LEU A 416 7.92 -18.20 3.64
CA LEU A 416 6.76 -18.58 2.83
C LEU A 416 5.60 -17.60 2.97
N THR A 417 5.38 -17.09 4.18
CA THR A 417 4.33 -16.10 4.45
C THR A 417 4.65 -14.77 3.75
N SER A 418 5.91 -14.35 3.73
CA SER A 418 6.38 -13.18 2.96
C SER A 418 6.23 -13.37 1.44
N ILE A 419 6.50 -14.58 0.93
CA ILE A 419 6.32 -14.93 -0.49
C ILE A 419 4.83 -14.83 -0.87
N GLY A 420 3.95 -15.49 -0.10
CA GLY A 420 2.50 -15.43 -0.34
C GLY A 420 1.97 -13.99 -0.31
N ASN A 421 2.48 -13.17 0.60
CA ASN A 421 2.16 -11.74 0.72
C ASN A 421 2.60 -10.94 -0.53
N ALA A 422 3.83 -11.13 -1.02
CA ALA A 422 4.30 -10.44 -2.22
C ALA A 422 3.52 -10.86 -3.48
N ILE A 423 3.29 -12.17 -3.67
CA ILE A 423 2.59 -12.71 -4.84
C ILE A 423 1.15 -12.20 -4.89
N SER A 424 0.42 -12.22 -3.77
CA SER A 424 -0.98 -11.81 -3.75
C SER A 424 -1.16 -10.30 -3.96
N ARG A 425 -0.22 -9.46 -3.49
CA ARG A 425 -0.20 -8.02 -3.81
C ARG A 425 -0.06 -7.78 -5.29
N LEU A 426 0.88 -8.48 -5.95
CA LEU A 426 1.04 -8.38 -7.40
C LEU A 426 -0.20 -8.89 -8.13
N GLY A 427 -0.77 -10.02 -7.71
CA GLY A 427 -1.96 -10.63 -8.31
C GLY A 427 -3.18 -9.70 -8.33
N VAL A 428 -3.57 -9.17 -7.16
CA VAL A 428 -4.68 -8.20 -7.04
C VAL A 428 -4.41 -6.94 -7.87
N SER A 429 -3.18 -6.44 -7.81
CA SER A 429 -2.85 -5.16 -8.43
C SER A 429 -2.75 -5.26 -9.95
N PHE A 430 -2.28 -6.39 -10.47
CA PHE A 430 -2.31 -6.69 -11.91
C PHE A 430 -3.71 -6.96 -12.41
N PHE A 431 -4.55 -7.64 -11.63
CA PHE A 431 -5.98 -7.76 -11.94
C PHE A 431 -6.61 -6.38 -12.10
N GLU A 432 -6.35 -5.45 -11.18
CA GLU A 432 -6.87 -4.08 -11.30
C GLU A 432 -6.29 -3.33 -12.49
N ALA A 433 -5.00 -3.48 -12.78
CA ALA A 433 -4.38 -2.84 -13.94
C ALA A 433 -4.93 -3.36 -15.28
N TRP A 434 -5.23 -4.66 -15.36
CA TRP A 434 -5.91 -5.26 -16.50
C TRP A 434 -7.35 -4.76 -16.60
N ASN A 435 -8.08 -4.75 -15.48
CA ASN A 435 -9.46 -4.27 -15.42
C ASN A 435 -9.58 -2.78 -15.83
N ALA A 436 -8.70 -1.92 -15.32
CA ALA A 436 -8.62 -0.49 -15.68
C ALA A 436 -8.27 -0.26 -17.16
N SER A 437 -7.66 -1.23 -17.84
CA SER A 437 -7.37 -1.11 -19.28
C SER A 437 -8.63 -1.20 -20.17
N ARG A 438 -9.73 -1.77 -19.65
CA ARG A 438 -10.99 -1.98 -20.37
C ARG A 438 -11.85 -0.70 -20.37
N PRO A 439 -12.84 -0.59 -21.28
CA PRO A 439 -13.86 0.47 -21.21
C PRO A 439 -14.63 0.42 -19.88
N LEU A 440 -15.00 1.58 -19.32
CA LEU A 440 -15.61 1.72 -17.98
C LEU A 440 -16.89 0.88 -17.78
N GLU A 441 -17.69 0.72 -18.85
CA GLU A 441 -18.90 -0.11 -18.86
C GLU A 441 -18.63 -1.59 -18.62
N LYS A 442 -17.47 -2.08 -19.05
CA LYS A 442 -17.06 -3.49 -18.97
C LYS A 442 -16.17 -3.79 -17.77
N ARG A 443 -15.83 -2.78 -16.96
CA ARG A 443 -14.98 -2.94 -15.78
C ARG A 443 -15.78 -3.57 -14.64
N THR A 444 -15.11 -4.41 -13.87
CA THR A 444 -15.60 -4.92 -12.58
C THR A 444 -14.99 -4.08 -11.46
N PRO A 445 -15.76 -3.41 -10.59
CA PRO A 445 -15.15 -2.61 -9.53
C PRO A 445 -14.30 -3.45 -8.61
N ILE A 446 -13.14 -2.90 -8.20
CA ILE A 446 -12.16 -3.62 -7.37
C ILE A 446 -12.74 -4.08 -6.03
N THR A 447 -13.84 -3.48 -5.57
CA THR A 447 -14.55 -3.84 -4.34
C THR A 447 -14.94 -5.32 -4.26
N ILE A 448 -15.15 -6.00 -5.41
CA ILE A 448 -15.43 -7.45 -5.41
C ILE A 448 -14.22 -8.27 -4.95
N THR A 449 -13.00 -7.83 -5.29
CA THR A 449 -11.76 -8.52 -4.91
C THR A 449 -11.49 -8.44 -3.41
N TYR A 450 -12.17 -7.54 -2.69
CA TYR A 450 -12.11 -7.44 -1.23
C TYR A 450 -12.64 -8.69 -0.51
N CYS A 451 -13.31 -9.60 -1.22
CA CYS A 451 -13.72 -10.91 -0.69
C CYS A 451 -12.56 -11.93 -0.66
N ILE A 452 -11.53 -11.76 -1.51
CA ILE A 452 -10.41 -12.70 -1.65
C ILE A 452 -9.63 -12.86 -0.33
N PRO A 453 -9.26 -11.79 0.40
CA PRO A 453 -8.51 -11.92 1.64
C PRO A 453 -9.26 -12.75 2.70
N SER A 454 -10.56 -12.51 2.86
CA SER A 454 -11.42 -13.23 3.81
C SER A 454 -11.59 -14.69 3.44
N LEU A 455 -11.67 -15.00 2.14
CA LEU A 455 -11.66 -16.38 1.66
C LEU A 455 -10.32 -17.08 1.95
N MET A 456 -9.20 -16.44 1.61
CA MET A 456 -7.85 -17.01 1.83
C MET A 456 -7.57 -17.22 3.32
N MET A 457 -7.96 -16.27 4.18
CA MET A 457 -7.81 -16.41 5.63
C MET A 457 -8.72 -17.52 6.19
N CYS A 458 -9.97 -17.63 5.73
CA CYS A 458 -10.86 -18.71 6.11
C CYS A 458 -10.26 -20.08 5.77
N LEU A 459 -9.75 -20.24 4.53
CA LEU A 459 -9.09 -21.46 4.09
C LEU A 459 -7.82 -21.75 4.88
N SER A 460 -6.99 -20.74 5.13
CA SER A 460 -5.83 -20.87 6.01
C SER A 460 -6.25 -21.42 7.38
N CYS A 461 -7.30 -20.84 7.98
CA CYS A 461 -7.77 -21.25 9.29
C CYS A 461 -8.25 -22.71 9.30
N ILE A 462 -9.05 -23.11 8.30
CA ILE A 462 -9.54 -24.48 8.14
C ILE A 462 -8.38 -25.46 7.96
N PHE A 463 -7.37 -25.12 7.14
CA PHE A 463 -6.25 -26.01 6.93
C PHE A 463 -5.39 -26.18 8.18
N PHE A 464 -5.16 -25.15 9.01
CA PHE A 464 -4.52 -25.33 10.31
C PHE A 464 -5.22 -26.34 11.22
N LEU A 465 -6.54 -26.50 11.07
CA LEU A 465 -7.31 -27.47 11.85
C LEU A 465 -7.16 -28.90 11.33
N ILE A 466 -6.90 -29.09 10.03
CA ILE A 466 -7.02 -30.40 9.36
C ILE A 466 -5.66 -30.97 8.94
N VAL A 467 -4.79 -30.17 8.32
CA VAL A 467 -3.56 -30.68 7.66
C VAL A 467 -2.52 -31.15 8.68
N PRO A 468 -1.73 -32.21 8.41
CA PRO A 468 -0.67 -32.66 9.32
C PRO A 468 0.49 -31.66 9.40
N ALA A 469 1.35 -31.78 10.41
CA ALA A 469 2.48 -30.85 10.65
C ALA A 469 3.40 -30.67 9.42
N ARG A 470 3.67 -31.75 8.69
CA ARG A 470 4.47 -31.73 7.43
C ARG A 470 3.86 -30.89 6.30
N ALA A 471 2.56 -30.60 6.37
CA ALA A 471 1.82 -29.86 5.35
C ALA A 471 1.46 -28.43 5.81
N LEU A 472 2.01 -27.94 6.93
CA LEU A 472 1.75 -26.59 7.46
C LEU A 472 2.23 -25.47 6.53
N ILE A 473 3.08 -25.78 5.55
CA ILE A 473 3.45 -24.87 4.46
C ILE A 473 2.22 -24.26 3.78
N VAL A 474 1.16 -25.06 3.56
CA VAL A 474 -0.06 -24.63 2.86
C VAL A 474 -0.83 -23.55 3.63
N PRO A 475 -1.25 -23.76 4.90
CA PRO A 475 -1.95 -22.72 5.64
C PRO A 475 -1.09 -21.48 5.90
N MET A 476 0.24 -21.61 6.06
CA MET A 476 1.15 -20.46 6.20
C MET A 476 1.19 -19.61 4.92
N LEU A 477 1.33 -20.26 3.75
CA LEU A 477 1.30 -19.58 2.46
C LEU A 477 -0.04 -18.85 2.25
N LEU A 478 -1.16 -19.50 2.58
CA LEU A 478 -2.50 -18.90 2.50
C LEU A 478 -2.67 -17.70 3.45
N GLY A 479 -2.10 -17.75 4.66
CA GLY A 479 -2.07 -16.61 5.58
C GLY A 479 -1.28 -15.43 5.00
N GLY A 480 -0.15 -15.71 4.33
CA GLY A 480 0.60 -14.72 3.56
C GLY A 480 -0.22 -14.13 2.41
N PHE A 481 -0.89 -14.99 1.63
CA PHE A 481 -1.79 -14.57 0.56
C PHE A 481 -2.91 -13.66 1.07
N ALA A 482 -3.53 -14.01 2.20
CA ALA A 482 -4.55 -13.20 2.84
C ALA A 482 -4.02 -11.82 3.23
N ASN A 483 -2.85 -11.73 3.87
CA ASN A 483 -2.24 -10.45 4.23
C ASN A 483 -1.94 -9.57 3.01
N GLY A 484 -1.33 -10.14 1.97
CA GLY A 484 -0.95 -9.36 0.80
C GLY A 484 -2.14 -8.91 -0.04
N SER A 485 -3.12 -9.80 -0.23
CA SER A 485 -4.37 -9.43 -0.91
C SER A 485 -5.11 -8.37 -0.11
N TYR A 486 -5.22 -8.52 1.22
CA TYR A 486 -5.84 -7.54 2.11
C TYR A 486 -5.21 -6.15 1.95
N ALA A 487 -3.88 -6.07 2.09
CA ALA A 487 -3.16 -4.81 2.00
C ALA A 487 -3.31 -4.12 0.63
N ALA A 488 -3.33 -4.89 -0.47
CA ALA A 488 -3.52 -4.34 -1.81
C ALA A 488 -4.97 -3.90 -2.06
N THR A 489 -5.95 -4.75 -1.72
CA THR A 489 -7.36 -4.45 -1.95
C THR A 489 -7.86 -3.32 -1.06
N LEU A 490 -7.33 -3.18 0.17
CA LEU A 490 -7.68 -2.09 1.10
C LEU A 490 -7.43 -0.71 0.50
N VAL A 491 -6.20 -0.46 0.05
CA VAL A 491 -5.82 0.83 -0.52
C VAL A 491 -6.67 1.14 -1.76
N LEU A 492 -6.84 0.16 -2.66
CA LEU A 492 -7.60 0.33 -3.90
C LEU A 492 -9.09 0.52 -3.64
N THR A 493 -9.66 -0.19 -2.67
CA THR A 493 -11.08 -0.12 -2.31
C THR A 493 -11.41 1.24 -1.72
N VAL A 494 -10.64 1.72 -0.73
CA VAL A 494 -10.86 3.05 -0.14
C VAL A 494 -10.80 4.12 -1.22
N ARG A 495 -9.77 4.07 -2.09
CA ARG A 495 -9.62 5.04 -3.18
C ARG A 495 -10.64 4.85 -4.30
N THR A 496 -11.37 3.75 -4.37
CA THR A 496 -12.47 3.55 -5.34
C THR A 496 -13.80 4.04 -4.78
N ILE A 497 -14.02 3.94 -3.48
CA ILE A 497 -15.30 4.27 -2.83
C ILE A 497 -15.37 5.76 -2.46
N PHE A 498 -14.29 6.35 -1.94
CA PHE A 498 -14.30 7.70 -1.38
C PHE A 498 -13.43 8.68 -2.18
N SER A 499 -13.94 9.90 -2.42
CA SER A 499 -13.19 10.99 -3.06
C SER A 499 -12.69 12.02 -2.04
N ILE A 500 -13.48 12.30 -1.00
CA ILE A 500 -13.19 13.26 0.08
C ILE A 500 -12.58 12.54 1.29
N ASP A 501 -11.65 13.21 1.98
CA ASP A 501 -11.03 12.73 3.21
C ASP A 501 -10.42 11.31 3.09
N VAL A 502 -9.79 11.03 1.94
CA VAL A 502 -9.32 9.67 1.62
C VAL A 502 -8.31 9.19 2.65
N ALA A 503 -7.44 10.07 3.17
CA ALA A 503 -6.48 9.68 4.18
C ALA A 503 -7.17 9.34 5.51
N LYS A 504 -8.19 10.08 5.96
CA LYS A 504 -8.97 9.71 7.16
C LYS A 504 -9.64 8.35 6.99
N HIS A 505 -10.28 8.08 5.86
CA HIS A 505 -10.90 6.78 5.58
C HIS A 505 -9.85 5.66 5.60
N TYR A 506 -8.73 5.82 4.89
CA TYR A 506 -7.64 4.85 4.88
C TYR A 506 -7.07 4.59 6.28
N ASN A 507 -6.78 5.64 7.04
CA ASN A 507 -6.17 5.53 8.37
C ASN A 507 -7.14 5.03 9.44
N SER A 508 -8.44 5.26 9.28
CA SER A 508 -9.44 4.68 10.19
C SER A 508 -9.39 3.15 10.17
N ILE A 509 -8.99 2.54 9.06
CA ILE A 509 -8.89 1.08 8.94
C ILE A 509 -7.82 0.52 9.87
N PHE A 510 -6.66 1.18 9.99
CA PHE A 510 -5.59 0.75 10.91
C PHE A 510 -6.02 0.80 12.38
N PHE A 511 -6.91 1.73 12.75
CA PHE A 511 -7.50 1.73 14.09
C PHE A 511 -8.36 0.49 14.35
N PHE A 512 -9.10 0.01 13.34
CA PHE A 512 -9.86 -1.24 13.44
C PHE A 512 -8.95 -2.48 13.31
N ASP A 513 -7.89 -2.42 12.52
CA ASP A 513 -6.84 -3.45 12.49
C ASP A 513 -6.25 -3.65 13.90
N LEU A 514 -5.99 -2.55 14.61
CA LEU A 514 -5.51 -2.55 15.99
C LEU A 514 -6.48 -3.27 16.93
N ILE A 515 -7.77 -2.94 16.86
CA ILE A 515 -8.81 -3.64 17.65
C ILE A 515 -8.76 -5.15 17.37
N GLY A 516 -8.65 -5.53 16.08
CA GLY A 516 -8.51 -6.91 15.65
C GLY A 516 -7.33 -7.65 16.28
N VAL A 517 -6.14 -7.03 16.25
CA VAL A 517 -4.92 -7.61 16.86
C VAL A 517 -5.10 -7.77 18.37
N ILE A 518 -5.61 -6.76 19.06
CA ILE A 518 -5.79 -6.81 20.52
C ILE A 518 -6.78 -7.93 20.89
N VAL A 519 -7.96 -7.95 20.26
CA VAL A 519 -9.02 -8.92 20.57
C VAL A 519 -8.59 -10.34 20.22
N PHE A 520 -8.14 -10.57 18.99
CA PHE A 520 -7.91 -11.94 18.52
C PHE A 520 -6.51 -12.45 18.83
N ASN A 521 -5.46 -11.66 18.64
CA ASN A 521 -4.09 -12.11 18.88
C ASN A 521 -3.75 -12.13 20.37
N ARG A 522 -3.99 -11.02 21.09
CA ARG A 522 -3.61 -10.93 22.52
C ARG A 522 -4.60 -11.64 23.44
N PHE A 523 -5.89 -11.30 23.36
CA PHE A 523 -6.88 -11.78 24.33
C PHE A 523 -7.46 -13.15 24.00
N MET A 524 -7.60 -13.53 22.73
CA MET A 524 -8.12 -14.85 22.37
C MET A 524 -6.99 -15.88 22.19
N PHE A 525 -6.10 -15.68 21.21
CA PHE A 525 -5.05 -16.67 20.91
C PHE A 525 -3.99 -16.73 22.02
N GLY A 526 -3.44 -15.59 22.43
CA GLY A 526 -2.40 -15.53 23.46
C GLY A 526 -2.84 -16.11 24.81
N GLU A 527 -4.05 -15.79 25.26
CA GLU A 527 -4.58 -16.31 26.53
C GLU A 527 -4.86 -17.82 26.46
N LEU A 528 -5.44 -18.29 25.35
CA LEU A 528 -5.70 -19.72 25.16
C LEU A 528 -4.40 -20.54 25.11
N MET A 529 -3.38 -20.01 24.43
CA MET A 529 -2.05 -20.62 24.38
C MET A 529 -1.40 -20.68 25.76
N THR A 530 -1.49 -19.58 26.53
CA THR A 530 -0.92 -19.50 27.88
C THR A 530 -1.61 -20.47 28.83
N ARG A 531 -2.94 -20.48 28.84
CA ARG A 531 -3.75 -21.32 29.72
C ARG A 531 -3.53 -22.83 29.50
N ASN A 532 -3.27 -23.22 28.26
CA ASN A 532 -3.05 -24.63 27.90
C ASN A 532 -1.57 -25.00 27.77
N SER A 533 -0.66 -24.09 28.11
CA SER A 533 0.77 -24.34 28.04
C SER A 533 1.24 -25.27 29.16
N VAL A 534 2.21 -26.11 28.83
CA VAL A 534 2.85 -27.07 29.74
C VAL A 534 4.35 -26.92 29.65
N ARG A 535 5.06 -27.31 30.72
CA ARG A 535 6.52 -27.31 30.71
C ARG A 535 7.02 -28.50 29.89
N ALA A 536 7.71 -28.23 28.78
CA ALA A 536 8.25 -29.28 27.91
C ALA A 536 9.62 -29.78 28.41
N SER A 537 10.17 -30.76 27.71
CA SER A 537 11.46 -31.41 28.01
C SER A 537 12.66 -30.47 27.95
N ASP A 538 12.56 -29.36 27.22
CA ASP A 538 13.57 -28.29 27.14
C ASP A 538 13.52 -27.32 28.35
N GLY A 539 12.64 -27.58 29.32
CA GLY A 539 12.43 -26.76 30.50
C GLY A 539 11.64 -25.48 30.26
N ARG A 540 11.28 -25.18 29.00
CA ARG A 540 10.49 -24.02 28.58
C ARG A 540 9.00 -24.36 28.54
N VAL A 541 8.17 -23.33 28.55
CA VAL A 541 6.71 -23.46 28.57
C VAL A 541 6.20 -23.37 27.13
N HIS A 542 5.56 -24.44 26.67
CA HIS A 542 5.00 -24.56 25.32
C HIS A 542 3.55 -25.04 25.36
N CYS A 543 2.73 -24.57 24.43
CA CYS A 543 1.40 -25.13 24.24
C CYS A 543 1.49 -26.27 23.22
N LEU A 544 1.22 -27.50 23.67
CA LEU A 544 1.30 -28.71 22.85
C LEU A 544 -0.09 -29.25 22.53
N GLY A 545 -0.29 -29.65 21.28
CA GLY A 545 -1.50 -30.29 20.80
C GLY A 545 -2.50 -29.31 20.19
N ARG A 546 -2.84 -29.58 18.92
CA ARG A 546 -3.77 -28.79 18.12
C ARG A 546 -5.13 -28.59 18.80
N SER A 547 -5.65 -29.63 19.43
CA SER A 547 -7.00 -29.66 20.00
C SER A 547 -7.19 -28.68 21.16
N LYS A 548 -6.12 -28.43 21.94
CA LYS A 548 -6.12 -27.54 23.10
C LYS A 548 -5.67 -26.13 22.73
N CYS A 549 -4.62 -26.02 21.93
CA CYS A 549 -3.90 -24.77 21.70
C CYS A 549 -4.44 -23.97 20.51
N VAL A 550 -4.87 -24.64 19.43
CA VAL A 550 -5.16 -23.99 18.14
C VAL A 550 -6.65 -24.06 17.79
N ARG A 551 -7.31 -25.18 18.10
CA ARG A 551 -8.65 -25.50 17.60
C ARG A 551 -9.68 -24.40 17.82
N THR A 552 -9.82 -23.90 19.03
CA THR A 552 -10.86 -22.91 19.36
C THR A 552 -10.65 -21.60 18.60
N SER A 553 -9.46 -21.01 18.67
CA SER A 553 -9.14 -19.74 18.01
C SER A 553 -9.36 -19.80 16.50
N PHE A 554 -8.92 -20.89 15.88
CA PHE A 554 -9.00 -21.07 14.42
C PHE A 554 -10.41 -21.40 13.94
N THR A 555 -11.22 -22.13 14.73
CA THR A 555 -12.65 -22.33 14.43
C THR A 555 -13.41 -21.00 14.50
N VAL A 556 -13.19 -20.20 15.55
CA VAL A 556 -13.83 -18.89 15.70
C VAL A 556 -13.45 -17.97 14.55
N LEU A 557 -12.16 -17.89 14.21
CA LEU A 557 -11.69 -17.08 13.08
C LEU A 557 -12.22 -17.55 11.74
N ALA A 558 -12.33 -18.85 11.48
CA ALA A 558 -12.92 -19.35 10.24
C ALA A 558 -14.37 -18.88 10.08
N CYS A 559 -15.19 -18.99 11.14
CA CYS A 559 -16.57 -18.50 11.14
C CYS A 559 -16.64 -16.98 10.93
N LEU A 560 -15.79 -16.22 11.62
CA LEU A 560 -15.72 -14.77 11.45
C LEU A 560 -15.23 -14.37 10.05
N CYS A 561 -14.29 -15.10 9.46
CA CYS A 561 -13.85 -14.85 8.09
C CYS A 561 -14.96 -15.11 7.07
N ALA A 562 -15.84 -16.09 7.30
CA ALA A 562 -17.04 -16.27 6.49
C ALA A 562 -18.00 -15.07 6.63
N LEU A 563 -18.18 -14.53 7.84
CA LEU A 563 -18.93 -13.28 8.05
C LEU A 563 -18.26 -12.11 7.32
N ALA A 564 -16.94 -11.95 7.42
CA ALA A 564 -16.18 -10.90 6.74
C ALA A 564 -16.31 -10.98 5.21
N PHE A 565 -16.35 -12.20 4.66
CA PHE A 565 -16.63 -12.47 3.24
C PHE A 565 -18.04 -11.97 2.86
N THR A 566 -19.06 -12.31 3.65
CA THR A 566 -20.43 -11.81 3.39
C THR A 566 -20.54 -10.29 3.51
N ALA A 567 -19.85 -9.67 4.48
CA ALA A 567 -19.79 -8.22 4.62
C ALA A 567 -19.09 -7.55 3.43
N SER A 568 -18.07 -8.19 2.85
CA SER A 568 -17.40 -7.71 1.63
C SER A 568 -18.34 -7.75 0.42
N LEU A 569 -19.15 -8.79 0.29
CA LEU A 569 -20.19 -8.87 -0.74
C LEU A 569 -21.25 -7.79 -0.54
N LEU A 570 -21.74 -7.59 0.68
CA LEU A 570 -22.69 -6.52 1.00
C LEU A 570 -22.14 -5.15 0.59
N MET A 571 -20.89 -4.86 0.96
CA MET A 571 -20.20 -3.62 0.58
C MET A 571 -20.15 -3.45 -0.95
N HIS A 572 -19.80 -4.52 -1.67
CA HIS A 572 -19.79 -4.50 -3.14
C HIS A 572 -21.17 -4.21 -3.72
N PHE A 573 -22.23 -4.87 -3.24
CA PHE A 573 -23.58 -4.67 -3.74
C PHE A 573 -24.13 -3.27 -3.43
N VAL A 574 -23.92 -2.76 -2.20
CA VAL A 574 -24.34 -1.41 -1.81
C VAL A 574 -23.63 -0.36 -2.66
N TYR A 575 -22.31 -0.50 -2.84
CA TYR A 575 -21.55 0.40 -3.69
C TYR A 575 -22.01 0.33 -5.16
N MET A 576 -22.27 -0.87 -5.69
CA MET A 576 -22.76 -1.02 -7.06
C MET A 576 -24.15 -0.43 -7.27
N ARG A 577 -25.03 -0.47 -6.25
CA ARG A 577 -26.32 0.22 -6.30
C ARG A 577 -26.11 1.73 -6.42
N PHE A 578 -25.21 2.31 -5.61
CA PHE A 578 -24.83 3.72 -5.70
C PHE A 578 -24.30 4.09 -7.09
N VAL A 579 -23.36 3.30 -7.63
CA VAL A 579 -22.80 3.52 -8.97
C VAL A 579 -23.89 3.53 -10.05
N ARG A 580 -24.82 2.55 -10.01
CA ARG A 580 -25.93 2.49 -10.98
C ARG A 580 -26.84 3.71 -10.87
N SER A 581 -27.22 4.11 -9.66
CA SER A 581 -28.07 5.29 -9.44
C SER A 581 -27.41 6.58 -9.96
N ARG A 582 -26.10 6.75 -9.76
CA ARG A 582 -25.38 7.95 -10.26
C ARG A 582 -25.29 7.99 -11.77
N ARG A 583 -25.04 6.85 -12.43
CA ARG A 583 -25.05 6.78 -13.91
C ARG A 583 -26.40 7.14 -14.51
N VAL A 584 -27.49 6.66 -13.91
CA VAL A 584 -28.86 7.03 -14.35
C VAL A 584 -29.10 8.53 -14.19
N GLN A 585 -28.63 9.16 -13.11
CA GLN A 585 -28.72 10.61 -12.93
C GLN A 585 -27.91 11.39 -13.97
N GLU A 586 -26.70 10.92 -14.30
CA GLU A 586 -25.86 11.54 -15.33
C GLU A 586 -26.46 11.41 -16.74
N GLU A 587 -27.05 10.25 -17.06
CA GLU A 587 -27.78 10.04 -18.32
C GLU A 587 -29.03 10.92 -18.40
N ALA A 588 -29.81 11.03 -17.30
CA ALA A 588 -30.97 11.90 -17.23
C ALA A 588 -30.59 13.38 -17.38
N GLY A 589 -29.51 13.83 -16.72
CA GLY A 589 -29.02 15.20 -16.82
C GLY A 589 -28.47 15.58 -18.20
N ARG A 590 -27.94 14.61 -18.97
CA ARG A 590 -27.52 14.83 -20.37
C ARG A 590 -28.70 14.97 -21.35
N ASN A 591 -29.88 14.47 -20.98
CA ASN A 591 -31.07 14.46 -21.83
C ASN A 591 -32.03 15.65 -21.55
N VAL A 592 -31.68 16.58 -20.66
CA VAL A 592 -32.46 17.81 -20.44
C VAL A 592 -32.03 18.85 -21.48
N PRO A 593 -32.95 19.38 -22.33
CA PRO A 593 -32.63 20.44 -23.28
C PRO A 593 -32.17 21.71 -22.55
N LEU A 594 -31.14 22.37 -23.09
CA LEU A 594 -30.49 23.58 -22.54
C LEU A 594 -31.44 24.75 -22.24
N GLU A 595 -32.65 24.77 -22.80
CA GLU A 595 -33.67 25.80 -22.52
C GLU A 595 -34.28 25.74 -21.11
N MET A 596 -34.19 24.60 -20.40
CA MET A 596 -34.72 24.48 -19.02
C MET A 596 -33.68 24.70 -17.93
N ALA A 597 -32.40 24.82 -18.26
CA ALA A 597 -31.33 25.03 -17.27
C ALA A 597 -31.36 26.45 -16.65
N GLY A 598 -31.94 27.42 -17.35
CA GLY A 598 -32.08 28.80 -16.85
C GLY A 598 -33.16 29.00 -15.78
N VAL A 599 -34.11 28.06 -15.64
CA VAL A 599 -35.26 28.22 -14.72
C VAL A 599 -35.02 27.58 -13.35
N ILE A 600 -34.11 26.61 -13.25
CA ILE A 600 -33.85 25.89 -11.99
C ILE A 600 -32.84 26.64 -11.09
N SER A 601 -32.06 27.59 -11.63
CA SER A 601 -31.06 28.32 -10.84
C SER A 601 -31.64 29.40 -9.92
N GLU A 602 -32.91 29.79 -10.07
CA GLU A 602 -33.56 30.77 -9.18
C GLU A 602 -34.31 30.14 -7.99
N GLU A 603 -34.58 28.82 -8.00
CA GLU A 603 -35.32 28.17 -6.90
C GLU A 603 -34.43 27.48 -5.85
N VAL A 604 -33.10 27.46 -6.01
CA VAL A 604 -32.18 26.76 -5.09
C VAL A 604 -31.07 27.67 -4.53
N GLN A 605 -31.23 29.00 -4.60
CA GLN A 605 -30.30 29.93 -3.94
C GLN A 605 -30.70 30.24 -2.50
#